data_AF-A0A1S8N4D0-F1
#
_entry.id   AF-A0A1S8N4D0-F1
#
_cell.length_a   1.000
_cell.length_b   1.000
_cell.length_c   1.000
_cell.angle_alpha   90.00
_cell.angle_beta   90.00
_cell.angle_gamma   90.00
#
_symmetry.space_group_name_H-M   'P 1'
#
loop_
_entity.id
_entity.type
_entity.pdbx_description
1 polymer ?
#
loop_
_entity_poly.entity_id
_entity_poly.type
_entity_poly.pdbx_seq_one_letter_code
_entity_poly.pdbx_strand_id
1 'polypeptide(L)'
;MKIAIIDDGVNISDLYFEKVEQNLIIEDSLEVCERKDESNKISHGTICGAIIKKYAKEASIISIKILDEITRKGNVNKLCRAIEWCLENDIDIINLSNGSIYYGDFEKLRNVCNKAFDKGAYIIAAKNNNDMFTIPACLPNVLGVKCENKSIMNRYFNNIYKGIHMQKKAYDGIEFLVNSMHKLIKKNGDIYITQRCNSYANAYFTSCVHNVLEKYRNSNSNDKSRNEFNFIKNAVIGNRLYNREWCNILRDVSYLTYGYILDMSNNLFTNYLFFNFKYLNNYLELTKIDDKQFDLVIIFNNYSKNEVKNIQNSINIKREYIRSVVLCGNAPNKIKRFLNKNNIMFWCEKICNELEIKKENGKVNIPIIFFSGNEKNVIGTINKIENLFYSDGYYAIKVSDYNFSYLYGFNYFSKGKEYYNYLKSIENKYSPDIILSAMNYNGIKGEGDAIIKVDDNYQYEIIIEKNGVCKKIYTIDICEMYKSLLNYYSV
;
A
#
# COMPACT_ATOMS: atom_id res chain seq x y z
N MET A 1 3.51 -2.85 -25.81
CA MET A 1 2.83 -3.04 -24.51
C MET A 1 1.72 -1.99 -24.32
N LYS A 2 0.66 -2.30 -23.55
CA LYS A 2 -0.49 -1.40 -23.34
C LYS A 2 -0.38 -0.62 -22.03
N ILE A 3 -0.75 0.66 -22.05
CA ILE A 3 -0.84 1.52 -20.87
C ILE A 3 -2.26 2.11 -20.78
N ALA A 4 -2.98 1.79 -19.71
CA ALA A 4 -4.22 2.47 -19.37
C ALA A 4 -3.94 3.72 -18.54
N ILE A 5 -4.50 4.85 -18.97
CA ILE A 5 -4.54 6.11 -18.23
C ILE A 5 -5.96 6.26 -17.69
N ILE A 6 -6.12 6.07 -16.38
CA ILE A 6 -7.39 6.25 -15.69
C ILE A 6 -7.39 7.67 -15.09
N ASP A 7 -8.15 8.59 -15.68
CA ASP A 7 -8.12 10.04 -15.33
C ASP A 7 -9.42 10.77 -15.75
N ASP A 8 -9.34 12.06 -16.10
CA ASP A 8 -10.41 12.88 -16.70
C ASP A 8 -10.61 12.66 -18.22
N GLY A 9 -9.85 11.72 -18.79
CA GLY A 9 -9.86 11.35 -20.21
C GLY A 9 -8.70 11.96 -21.00
N VAL A 10 -8.20 11.25 -22.00
CA VAL A 10 -7.19 11.75 -22.96
C VAL A 10 -7.90 12.30 -24.18
N ASN A 11 -7.60 13.54 -24.54
CA ASN A 11 -8.20 14.23 -25.66
C ASN A 11 -7.20 14.41 -26.80
N ILE A 12 -7.66 14.21 -28.03
CA ILE A 12 -6.92 14.63 -29.21
C ILE A 12 -6.90 16.16 -29.22
N SER A 13 -5.71 16.75 -29.18
CA SER A 13 -5.47 18.19 -29.05
C SER A 13 -4.12 18.58 -29.63
N ASP A 14 -3.77 19.86 -29.56
CA ASP A 14 -2.45 20.34 -30.00
C ASP A 14 -1.28 19.74 -29.20
N LEU A 15 -1.52 19.20 -28.00
CA LEU A 15 -0.47 18.60 -27.15
C LEU A 15 -0.38 17.07 -27.29
N TYR A 16 -1.47 16.43 -27.69
CA TYR A 16 -1.57 14.99 -27.91
C TYR A 16 -2.42 14.75 -29.15
N PHE A 17 -1.78 14.38 -30.26
CA PHE A 17 -2.44 14.35 -31.58
C PHE A 17 -2.42 12.93 -32.20
N GLU A 18 -2.09 11.92 -31.40
CA GLU A 18 -2.16 10.51 -31.80
C GLU A 18 -3.53 9.93 -31.41
N LYS A 19 -3.98 8.90 -32.13
CA LYS A 19 -5.19 8.16 -31.76
C LYS A 19 -4.88 7.23 -30.60
N VAL A 20 -5.72 7.24 -29.56
CA VAL A 20 -5.68 6.23 -28.48
C VAL A 20 -6.29 4.91 -28.97
N GLU A 21 -5.79 3.78 -28.48
CA GLU A 21 -6.29 2.45 -28.87
C GLU A 21 -7.77 2.28 -28.49
N GLN A 22 -8.13 2.69 -27.28
CA GLN A 22 -9.50 2.74 -26.79
C GLN A 22 -9.72 4.00 -25.96
N ASN A 23 -10.88 4.63 -26.12
CA ASN A 23 -11.29 5.80 -25.36
C ASN A 23 -12.60 5.47 -24.64
N LEU A 24 -12.52 5.28 -23.32
CA LEU A 24 -13.59 4.71 -22.51
C LEU A 24 -14.03 5.67 -21.42
N ILE A 25 -15.25 5.48 -20.92
CA ILE A 25 -15.79 6.14 -19.73
C ILE A 25 -16.44 5.09 -18.83
N ILE A 26 -16.29 5.25 -17.51
CA ILE A 26 -17.05 4.48 -16.52
C ILE A 26 -18.22 5.34 -16.05
N GLU A 27 -19.42 4.93 -16.43
CA GLU A 27 -20.66 5.61 -16.06
C GLU A 27 -20.97 5.45 -14.57
N ASP A 28 -21.91 6.24 -14.04
CA ASP A 28 -22.36 6.11 -12.65
C ASP A 28 -23.00 4.74 -12.35
N SER A 29 -23.54 4.09 -13.39
CA SER A 29 -24.02 2.69 -13.35
C SER A 29 -22.89 1.65 -13.28
N LEU A 30 -21.62 2.07 -13.36
CA LEU A 30 -20.42 1.22 -13.50
C LEU A 30 -20.31 0.47 -14.82
N GLU A 31 -21.15 0.81 -15.81
CA GLU A 31 -20.99 0.35 -17.18
C GLU A 31 -19.75 0.99 -17.82
N VAL A 32 -19.07 0.20 -18.67
CA VAL A 32 -17.90 0.67 -19.42
C VAL A 32 -18.34 0.96 -20.84
N CYS A 33 -18.33 2.23 -21.21
CA CYS A 33 -18.81 2.71 -22.50
C CYS A 33 -17.67 3.31 -23.33
N GLU A 34 -17.83 3.34 -24.65
CA GLU A 34 -16.99 4.17 -25.50
C GLU A 34 -17.29 5.65 -25.20
N ARG A 35 -16.23 6.42 -24.96
CA ARG A 35 -16.31 7.84 -24.66
C ARG A 35 -16.58 8.61 -25.95
N LYS A 36 -17.67 9.38 -25.98
CA LYS A 36 -18.13 10.14 -27.16
C LYS A 36 -17.94 11.66 -27.04
N ASP A 37 -17.67 12.17 -25.84
CA ASP A 37 -17.43 13.58 -25.55
C ASP A 37 -16.00 14.01 -25.93
N GLU A 38 -15.64 13.88 -27.21
CA GLU A 38 -14.36 14.37 -27.70
C GLU A 38 -14.29 15.90 -27.61
N SER A 39 -13.24 16.41 -26.98
CA SER A 39 -12.96 17.85 -26.89
C SER A 39 -11.54 18.12 -27.35
N ASN A 40 -11.28 19.26 -27.98
CA ASN A 40 -9.90 19.68 -28.29
C ASN A 40 -9.18 20.32 -27.08
N LYS A 41 -9.79 20.28 -25.88
CA LYS A 41 -9.20 20.87 -24.67
C LYS A 41 -8.09 19.99 -24.13
N ILE A 42 -7.00 20.62 -23.70
CA ILE A 42 -5.90 19.94 -23.00
C ILE A 42 -6.37 19.64 -21.57
N SER A 43 -6.85 18.42 -21.34
CA SER A 43 -7.22 17.90 -20.02
C SER A 43 -5.99 17.47 -19.21
N HIS A 44 -6.19 17.10 -17.94
CA HIS A 44 -5.12 16.56 -17.12
C HIS A 44 -4.60 15.22 -17.67
N GLY A 45 -5.50 14.32 -18.04
CA GLY A 45 -5.19 13.06 -18.70
C GLY A 45 -4.45 13.24 -20.04
N THR A 46 -4.78 14.29 -20.79
CA THR A 46 -4.09 14.64 -22.05
C THR A 46 -2.61 14.96 -21.80
N ILE A 47 -2.29 15.73 -20.76
CA ILE A 47 -0.90 16.04 -20.40
C ILE A 47 -0.16 14.77 -19.95
N CYS A 48 -0.80 13.91 -19.14
CA CYS A 48 -0.24 12.62 -18.75
C CYS A 48 0.07 11.74 -19.98
N GLY A 49 -0.87 11.63 -20.92
CA GLY A 49 -0.68 10.92 -22.18
C GLY A 49 0.49 11.47 -23.01
N ALA A 50 0.60 12.81 -23.12
CA ALA A 50 1.68 13.46 -23.86
C ALA A 50 3.06 13.24 -23.21
N ILE A 51 3.13 13.25 -21.87
CA ILE A 51 4.36 12.89 -21.15
C ILE A 51 4.73 11.44 -21.43
N ILE A 52 3.79 10.50 -21.29
CA ILE A 52 4.04 9.08 -21.51
C ILE A 52 4.56 8.86 -22.93
N LYS A 53 3.86 9.36 -23.96
CA LYS A 53 4.24 9.19 -25.37
C LYS A 53 5.57 9.85 -25.73
N LYS A 54 5.92 10.97 -25.11
CA LYS A 54 7.24 11.60 -25.29
C LYS A 54 8.39 10.64 -24.94
N TYR A 55 8.24 9.88 -23.85
CA TYR A 55 9.31 9.06 -23.30
C TYR A 55 9.17 7.56 -23.61
N ALA A 56 7.98 7.12 -24.01
CA ALA A 56 7.65 5.75 -24.44
C ALA A 56 6.81 5.82 -25.72
N LYS A 57 7.47 6.12 -26.85
CA LYS A 57 6.80 6.34 -28.15
C LYS A 57 6.00 5.13 -28.64
N GLU A 58 6.49 3.93 -28.37
CA GLU A 58 5.85 2.67 -28.78
C GLU A 58 4.71 2.23 -27.85
N ALA A 59 4.44 2.98 -26.78
CA ALA A 59 3.34 2.65 -25.87
C ALA A 59 1.99 2.81 -26.58
N SER A 60 1.17 1.75 -26.50
CA SER A 60 -0.23 1.84 -26.89
C SER A 60 -1.06 2.39 -25.73
N ILE A 61 -1.77 3.48 -25.95
CA ILE A 61 -2.47 4.21 -24.89
C ILE A 61 -3.96 3.86 -24.91
N ILE A 62 -4.49 3.49 -23.76
CA ILE A 62 -5.92 3.39 -23.49
C ILE A 62 -6.30 4.50 -22.52
N SER A 63 -7.37 5.21 -22.84
CA SER A 63 -7.94 6.28 -22.02
C SER A 63 -9.19 5.76 -21.33
N ILE A 64 -9.26 5.87 -20.00
CA ILE A 64 -10.46 5.53 -19.22
C ILE A 64 -10.83 6.72 -18.34
N LYS A 65 -11.96 7.36 -18.65
CA LYS A 65 -12.47 8.49 -17.90
C LYS A 65 -13.27 8.02 -16.69
N ILE A 66 -12.86 8.44 -15.50
CA ILE A 66 -13.60 8.20 -14.24
C ILE A 66 -13.86 9.48 -13.44
N LEU A 67 -13.19 10.57 -13.80
CA LEU A 67 -13.28 11.85 -13.11
C LEU A 67 -14.26 12.76 -13.84
N ASP A 68 -15.06 13.47 -13.04
CA ASP A 68 -15.89 14.56 -13.53
C ASP A 68 -15.03 15.74 -14.02
N GLU A 69 -15.42 16.37 -15.13
CA GLU A 69 -14.62 17.41 -15.77
C GLU A 69 -14.47 18.68 -14.95
N ILE A 70 -15.52 19.03 -14.19
CA ILE A 70 -15.60 20.31 -13.50
C ILE A 70 -14.99 20.17 -12.10
N THR A 71 -15.46 19.19 -11.34
CA THR A 71 -15.05 18.99 -9.95
C THR A 71 -13.72 18.25 -9.83
N ARG A 72 -13.31 17.51 -10.87
CA ARG A 72 -12.17 16.57 -10.87
C ARG A 72 -12.27 15.51 -9.76
N LYS A 73 -13.48 15.29 -9.24
CA LYS A 73 -13.77 14.24 -8.26
C LYS A 73 -14.19 12.98 -8.99
N GLY A 74 -13.89 11.85 -8.36
CA GLY A 74 -14.29 10.52 -8.83
C GLY A 74 -14.97 9.75 -7.71
N ASN A 75 -15.35 8.51 -8.04
CA ASN A 75 -15.95 7.56 -7.11
C ASN A 75 -15.03 6.33 -7.00
N VAL A 76 -14.80 5.84 -5.78
CA VAL A 76 -13.96 4.65 -5.54
C VAL A 76 -14.42 3.43 -6.32
N ASN A 77 -15.73 3.24 -6.49
CA ASN A 77 -16.29 2.12 -7.23
C ASN A 77 -15.97 2.24 -8.73
N LYS A 78 -15.98 3.45 -9.31
CA LYS A 78 -15.53 3.68 -10.70
C LYS A 78 -14.05 3.38 -10.86
N LEU A 79 -13.22 3.80 -9.91
CA LEU A 79 -11.79 3.51 -9.91
C LEU A 79 -11.54 1.99 -9.83
N CYS A 80 -12.24 1.29 -8.92
CA CYS A 80 -12.16 -0.18 -8.82
C CYS A 80 -12.59 -0.83 -10.14
N ARG A 81 -13.73 -0.42 -10.71
CA ARG A 81 -14.24 -0.97 -11.97
C ARG A 81 -13.27 -0.74 -13.14
N ALA A 82 -12.64 0.44 -13.22
CA ALA A 82 -11.64 0.75 -14.24
C ALA A 82 -10.40 -0.15 -14.13
N ILE A 83 -9.91 -0.40 -12.90
CA ILE A 83 -8.80 -1.33 -12.68
C ILE A 83 -9.24 -2.75 -13.04
N GLU A 84 -10.43 -3.20 -12.64
CA GLU A 84 -10.97 -4.52 -13.01
C GLU A 84 -11.09 -4.68 -14.53
N TRP A 85 -11.57 -3.67 -15.23
CA TRP A 85 -11.62 -3.67 -16.69
C TRP A 85 -10.22 -3.81 -17.31
N CYS A 86 -9.21 -3.13 -16.75
CA CYS A 86 -7.82 -3.30 -17.18
C CYS A 86 -7.34 -4.74 -17.00
N LEU A 87 -7.74 -5.40 -15.91
CA LEU A 87 -7.40 -6.80 -15.64
C LEU A 87 -8.18 -7.79 -16.52
N GLU A 88 -9.38 -7.44 -16.96
CA GLU A 88 -10.21 -8.22 -17.91
C GLU A 88 -9.65 -8.15 -19.34
N ASN A 89 -8.90 -7.10 -19.67
CA ASN A 89 -8.37 -6.82 -21.01
C ASN A 89 -6.84 -6.91 -21.09
N ASP A 90 -6.21 -7.61 -20.15
CA ASP A 90 -4.77 -7.89 -20.09
C ASP A 90 -3.89 -6.64 -20.25
N ILE A 91 -4.27 -5.55 -19.58
CA ILE A 91 -3.47 -4.32 -19.59
C ILE A 91 -2.24 -4.47 -18.70
N ASP A 92 -1.07 -4.19 -19.28
CA ASP A 92 0.21 -4.37 -18.60
C ASP A 92 0.47 -3.32 -17.51
N ILE A 93 0.21 -2.04 -17.83
CA ILE A 93 0.51 -0.91 -16.94
C ILE A 93 -0.70 0.00 -16.79
N ILE A 94 -1.02 0.36 -15.55
CA ILE A 94 -2.12 1.24 -15.18
C ILE A 94 -1.53 2.49 -14.53
N ASN A 95 -1.62 3.63 -15.22
CA ASN A 95 -1.26 4.95 -14.71
C ASN A 95 -2.44 5.57 -13.97
N LEU A 96 -2.30 5.70 -12.65
CA LEU A 96 -3.25 6.37 -11.77
C LEU A 96 -2.68 7.70 -11.30
N SER A 97 -3.17 8.80 -11.87
CA SER A 97 -2.85 10.15 -11.40
C SER A 97 -3.93 10.72 -10.48
N ASN A 98 -4.66 9.81 -9.83
CA ASN A 98 -5.69 10.04 -8.83
C ASN A 98 -5.65 8.91 -7.79
N GLY A 99 -6.37 9.10 -6.69
CA GLY A 99 -6.49 8.15 -5.60
C GLY A 99 -7.41 8.68 -4.52
N SER A 100 -7.77 7.83 -3.57
CA SER A 100 -8.57 8.21 -2.41
C SER A 100 -7.70 8.63 -1.24
N ILE A 101 -8.11 9.71 -0.58
CA ILE A 101 -7.58 10.12 0.73
C ILE A 101 -8.47 9.65 1.88
N TYR A 102 -9.64 9.10 1.56
CA TYR A 102 -10.58 8.55 2.53
C TYR A 102 -10.24 7.09 2.79
N TYR A 103 -9.87 6.76 4.02
CA TYR A 103 -9.43 5.40 4.33
C TYR A 103 -10.55 4.36 4.29
N GLY A 104 -11.83 4.74 4.38
CA GLY A 104 -12.93 3.81 4.16
C GLY A 104 -12.88 3.11 2.79
N ASP A 105 -12.13 3.69 1.83
CA ASP A 105 -11.86 3.09 0.52
C ASP A 105 -10.71 2.06 0.53
N PHE A 106 -10.00 1.90 1.66
CA PHE A 106 -8.77 1.11 1.76
C PHE A 106 -8.97 -0.34 1.34
N GLU A 107 -9.92 -1.05 1.96
CA GLU A 107 -10.11 -2.47 1.65
C GLU A 107 -10.56 -2.69 0.20
N LYS A 108 -11.41 -1.82 -0.36
CA LYS A 108 -11.83 -1.91 -1.77
C LYS A 108 -10.65 -1.77 -2.72
N LEU A 109 -9.85 -0.71 -2.53
CA LEU A 109 -8.70 -0.43 -3.38
C LEU A 109 -7.56 -1.43 -3.17
N ARG A 110 -7.32 -1.85 -1.92
CA ARG A 110 -6.38 -2.91 -1.57
C ARG A 110 -6.73 -4.20 -2.31
N ASN A 111 -7.98 -4.63 -2.24
CA ASN A 111 -8.43 -5.88 -2.88
C ASN A 111 -8.21 -5.85 -4.40
N VAL A 112 -8.61 -4.77 -5.09
CA VAL A 112 -8.42 -4.68 -6.54
C VAL A 112 -6.94 -4.55 -6.94
N CYS A 113 -6.12 -3.85 -6.14
CA CYS A 113 -4.67 -3.77 -6.38
C CYS A 113 -3.98 -5.11 -6.15
N ASN A 114 -4.42 -5.89 -5.16
CA ASN A 114 -3.90 -7.23 -4.92
C ASN A 114 -4.24 -8.17 -6.09
N LYS A 115 -5.48 -8.12 -6.62
CA LYS A 115 -5.84 -8.84 -7.85
C LYS A 115 -4.95 -8.44 -9.03
N ALA A 116 -4.64 -7.15 -9.18
CA ALA A 116 -3.76 -6.66 -10.24
C ALA A 116 -2.34 -7.23 -10.08
N PHE A 117 -1.81 -7.22 -8.86
CA PHE A 117 -0.51 -7.78 -8.54
C PHE A 117 -0.45 -9.30 -8.77
N ASP A 118 -1.50 -10.04 -8.40
CA ASP A 118 -1.64 -11.48 -8.65
C ASP A 118 -1.67 -11.81 -10.16
N LYS A 119 -2.27 -10.93 -10.98
CA LYS A 119 -2.26 -11.05 -12.46
C LYS A 119 -0.99 -10.54 -13.13
N GLY A 120 -0.04 -9.95 -12.40
CA GLY A 120 1.18 -9.38 -12.96
C GLY A 120 1.00 -8.03 -13.67
N ALA A 121 -0.09 -7.31 -13.41
CA ALA A 121 -0.30 -5.94 -13.89
C ALA A 121 0.37 -4.92 -12.96
N TYR A 122 0.92 -3.85 -13.55
CA TYR A 122 1.64 -2.81 -12.81
C TYR A 122 0.78 -1.58 -12.58
N ILE A 123 0.40 -1.34 -11.33
CA ILE A 123 -0.23 -0.07 -10.95
C ILE A 123 0.85 0.94 -10.55
N ILE A 124 0.79 2.11 -11.16
CA ILE A 124 1.69 3.24 -10.91
C ILE A 124 0.84 4.42 -10.48
N ALA A 125 0.93 4.79 -9.21
CA ALA A 125 -0.02 5.72 -8.60
C ALA A 125 0.66 6.94 -7.96
N ALA A 126 0.11 8.12 -8.24
CA ALA A 126 0.59 9.39 -7.74
C ALA A 126 0.15 9.66 -6.31
N LYS A 127 1.03 10.25 -5.49
CA LYS A 127 0.64 10.86 -4.22
C LYS A 127 -0.30 12.05 -4.44
N ASN A 128 -1.20 12.33 -3.51
CA ASN A 128 -1.89 13.61 -3.46
C ASN A 128 -0.91 14.80 -3.37
N ASN A 129 -1.19 15.90 -4.10
CA ASN A 129 -0.31 17.08 -4.16
C ASN A 129 -0.18 17.82 -2.82
N ASN A 130 -1.11 17.63 -1.89
CA ASN A 130 -1.11 18.22 -0.55
C ASN A 130 -0.44 17.32 0.50
N ASP A 131 0.37 16.35 0.06
CA ASP A 131 1.13 15.43 0.91
C ASP A 131 0.29 14.49 1.80
N MET A 132 -1.02 14.42 1.56
CA MET A 132 -1.95 13.53 2.25
C MET A 132 -1.69 12.06 1.92
N PHE A 133 -2.09 11.15 2.81
CA PHE A 133 -2.16 9.72 2.53
C PHE A 133 -3.04 9.48 1.31
N THR A 134 -2.64 8.54 0.44
CA THR A 134 -3.32 8.31 -0.85
C THR A 134 -3.28 6.84 -1.21
N ILE A 135 -4.45 6.25 -1.34
CA ILE A 135 -4.66 4.88 -1.80
C ILE A 135 -5.03 4.94 -3.29
N PRO A 136 -4.41 4.13 -4.17
CA PRO A 136 -3.54 3.01 -3.86
C PRO A 136 -2.04 3.31 -3.81
N ALA A 137 -1.61 4.56 -3.98
CA ALA A 137 -0.19 4.94 -4.06
C ALA A 137 0.67 4.49 -2.87
N CYS A 138 0.08 4.35 -1.69
CA CYS A 138 0.75 3.89 -0.47
C CYS A 138 0.90 2.36 -0.33
N LEU A 139 0.20 1.56 -1.14
CA LEU A 139 0.19 0.11 -1.03
C LEU A 139 1.54 -0.50 -1.48
N PRO A 140 2.04 -1.56 -0.82
CA PRO A 140 3.39 -2.11 -1.08
C PRO A 140 3.53 -2.82 -2.43
N ASN A 141 2.42 -3.28 -3.02
CA ASN A 141 2.33 -3.88 -4.35
C ASN A 141 2.04 -2.84 -5.45
N VAL A 142 2.04 -1.55 -5.12
CA VAL A 142 1.85 -0.44 -6.06
C VAL A 142 3.15 0.35 -6.17
N LEU A 143 3.51 0.75 -7.38
CA LEU A 143 4.66 1.63 -7.59
C LEU A 143 4.25 3.07 -7.33
N GLY A 144 4.24 3.46 -6.05
CA GLY A 144 3.87 4.80 -5.59
C GLY A 144 4.89 5.87 -5.98
N VAL A 145 4.41 7.00 -6.52
CA VAL A 145 5.25 8.10 -7.03
C VAL A 145 4.91 9.44 -6.38
N LYS A 146 5.95 10.19 -6.00
CA LYS A 146 5.87 11.58 -5.56
C LYS A 146 6.82 12.45 -6.37
N CYS A 147 6.42 13.69 -6.63
CA CYS A 147 7.28 14.69 -7.23
C CYS A 147 8.44 15.04 -6.28
N GLU A 148 9.67 15.07 -6.80
CA GLU A 148 10.82 15.54 -6.00
C GLU A 148 10.67 17.03 -5.64
N ASN A 149 10.95 17.38 -4.37
CA ASN A 149 10.79 18.74 -3.82
C ASN A 149 12.06 19.59 -3.83
N LYS A 150 13.20 19.07 -4.30
CA LYS A 150 14.42 19.87 -4.34
C LYS A 150 14.26 20.98 -5.37
N SER A 151 14.71 22.18 -5.03
CA SER A 151 14.77 23.39 -5.85
C SER A 151 15.67 23.17 -7.08
N ILE A 152 15.18 22.38 -8.03
CA ILE A 152 15.79 22.16 -9.34
C ILE A 152 15.36 23.36 -10.18
N MET A 153 15.90 24.55 -9.92
CA MET A 153 15.86 25.64 -10.91
C MET A 153 17.21 25.72 -11.63
N ASN A 154 18.32 25.43 -10.93
CA ASN A 154 19.67 25.42 -11.53
C ASN A 154 20.05 24.15 -12.30
N ARG A 155 19.16 23.16 -12.41
CA ARG A 155 19.47 21.82 -12.96
C ARG A 155 18.66 21.43 -14.20
N TYR A 156 17.72 22.26 -14.63
CA TYR A 156 16.86 22.00 -15.80
C TYR A 156 17.59 22.08 -17.15
N PHE A 157 18.67 22.85 -17.24
CA PHE A 157 19.34 23.14 -18.51
C PHE A 157 20.60 22.31 -18.77
N ASN A 158 21.13 21.60 -17.77
CA ASN A 158 22.23 20.65 -17.96
C ASN A 158 21.63 19.24 -18.01
N ASN A 159 21.55 18.65 -19.21
CA ASN A 159 21.08 17.33 -19.68
C ASN A 159 21.30 16.07 -18.78
N ILE A 160 21.30 16.18 -17.46
CA ILE A 160 21.90 15.23 -16.51
C ILE A 160 20.88 14.77 -15.45
N TYR A 161 19.80 15.51 -15.17
CA TYR A 161 18.83 15.11 -14.13
C TYR A 161 17.66 14.27 -14.70
N LYS A 162 17.99 13.03 -15.06
CA LYS A 162 17.06 11.90 -15.25
C LYS A 162 16.75 11.20 -13.90
N GLY A 163 16.67 11.94 -12.80
CA GLY A 163 16.69 11.36 -11.45
C GLY A 163 15.36 10.75 -11.04
N ILE A 164 15.24 9.44 -11.11
CA ILE A 164 14.34 8.68 -10.23
C ILE A 164 15.13 8.40 -8.96
N HIS A 165 14.64 8.86 -7.82
CA HIS A 165 15.26 8.66 -6.52
C HIS A 165 14.37 7.77 -5.67
N MET A 166 14.97 6.82 -4.95
CA MET A 166 14.25 6.00 -3.97
C MET A 166 14.44 6.59 -2.58
N GLN A 167 13.33 6.83 -1.87
CA GLN A 167 13.34 7.29 -0.49
C GLN A 167 13.60 6.12 0.44
N LYS A 168 14.61 6.27 1.30
CA LYS A 168 14.79 5.36 2.43
C LYS A 168 13.71 5.71 3.46
N LYS A 169 13.05 4.69 4.03
CA LYS A 169 12.14 4.84 5.17
C LYS A 169 10.93 5.75 4.93
N ALA A 170 10.36 5.71 3.73
CA ALA A 170 9.20 6.53 3.37
C ALA A 170 7.97 6.21 4.24
N TYR A 171 7.72 7.09 5.21
CA TYR A 171 6.62 7.04 6.17
C TYR A 171 5.23 6.93 5.54
N ASP A 172 5.04 7.60 4.40
CA ASP A 172 3.79 7.67 3.67
C ASP A 172 3.51 6.45 2.80
N GLY A 173 4.44 5.49 2.71
CA GLY A 173 4.28 4.37 1.80
C GLY A 173 4.54 4.74 0.34
N ILE A 174 5.26 5.83 0.03
CA ILE A 174 5.67 6.17 -1.36
C ILE A 174 7.20 6.22 -1.58
N GLU A 175 7.72 5.31 -2.40
CA GLU A 175 9.16 5.02 -2.54
C GLU A 175 9.85 5.93 -3.55
N PHE A 176 9.18 6.30 -4.63
CA PHE A 176 9.82 6.94 -5.77
C PHE A 176 9.60 8.46 -5.77
N LEU A 177 10.70 9.21 -5.71
CA LEU A 177 10.75 10.64 -5.99
C LEU A 177 11.17 10.85 -7.45
N VAL A 178 10.34 11.56 -8.19
CA VAL A 178 10.46 11.64 -9.65
C VAL A 178 10.29 13.09 -10.12
N ASN A 179 10.99 13.46 -11.18
CA ASN A 179 10.83 14.77 -11.81
C ASN A 179 9.45 14.91 -12.48
N SER A 180 8.83 16.09 -12.40
CA SER A 180 7.50 16.37 -12.97
C SER A 180 7.45 17.48 -14.02
N MET A 181 8.51 18.29 -14.20
CA MET A 181 8.51 19.28 -15.28
C MET A 181 9.19 18.73 -16.52
N HIS A 182 8.46 18.81 -17.63
CA HIS A 182 8.82 18.25 -18.92
C HIS A 182 8.53 19.27 -20.01
N LYS A 183 9.48 19.42 -20.93
CA LYS A 183 9.30 20.19 -22.17
C LYS A 183 8.53 19.35 -23.20
N LEU A 184 7.27 19.63 -23.45
CA LEU A 184 6.46 19.03 -24.51
C LEU A 184 6.43 19.97 -25.73
N ILE A 185 6.21 19.40 -26.92
CA ILE A 185 6.12 20.15 -28.17
C ILE A 185 4.71 19.99 -28.70
N LYS A 186 4.01 21.11 -28.91
CA LYS A 186 2.68 21.12 -29.51
C LYS A 186 2.76 20.89 -31.03
N LYS A 187 1.63 20.56 -31.66
CA LYS A 187 1.51 20.35 -33.10
C LYS A 187 2.02 21.53 -33.94
N ASN A 188 1.85 22.76 -33.47
CA ASN A 188 2.33 23.98 -34.12
C ASN A 188 3.82 24.29 -33.87
N GLY A 189 4.53 23.44 -33.12
CA GLY A 189 5.94 23.64 -32.75
C GLY A 189 6.15 24.39 -31.42
N ASP A 190 5.09 24.95 -30.84
CA ASP A 190 5.20 25.68 -29.56
C ASP A 190 5.64 24.77 -28.42
N ILE A 191 6.39 25.36 -27.50
CA ILE A 191 6.88 24.66 -26.32
C ILE A 191 5.83 24.78 -25.21
N TYR A 192 5.44 23.64 -24.64
CA TYR A 192 4.65 23.57 -23.41
C TYR A 192 5.50 22.97 -22.29
N ILE A 193 5.68 23.70 -21.19
CA ILE A 193 6.40 23.20 -20.00
C ILE A 193 5.37 22.79 -18.96
N THR A 194 5.42 21.53 -18.54
CA THR A 194 4.49 21.03 -17.52
C THR A 194 4.79 21.66 -16.15
N GLN A 195 3.73 21.93 -15.38
CA GLN A 195 3.88 22.42 -14.01
C GLN A 195 4.37 21.32 -13.07
N ARG A 196 4.73 21.71 -11.85
CA ARG A 196 5.12 20.76 -10.83
C ARG A 196 3.90 20.10 -10.18
N CYS A 197 3.75 18.79 -10.34
CA CYS A 197 2.76 17.98 -9.61
C CYS A 197 3.13 16.49 -9.58
N ASN A 198 2.51 15.72 -8.68
CA ASN A 198 2.76 14.29 -8.56
C ASN A 198 2.23 13.51 -9.76
N SER A 199 1.14 13.95 -10.40
CA SER A 199 0.56 13.33 -11.59
C SER A 199 1.54 13.26 -12.76
N TYR A 200 2.26 14.34 -13.03
CA TYR A 200 3.20 14.39 -14.16
C TYR A 200 4.48 13.61 -13.87
N ALA A 201 4.91 13.60 -12.61
CA ALA A 201 5.94 12.68 -12.14
C ALA A 201 5.52 11.21 -12.33
N ASN A 202 4.27 10.88 -12.03
CA ASN A 202 3.69 9.54 -12.22
C ASN A 202 3.64 9.14 -13.70
N ALA A 203 3.21 10.04 -14.58
CA ALA A 203 3.19 9.80 -16.03
C ALA A 203 4.60 9.55 -16.59
N TYR A 204 5.59 10.35 -16.16
CA TYR A 204 6.98 10.11 -16.54
C TYR A 204 7.51 8.79 -15.98
N PHE A 205 7.27 8.48 -14.72
CA PHE A 205 7.68 7.21 -14.13
C PHE A 205 7.04 6.01 -14.83
N THR A 206 5.77 6.14 -15.24
CA THR A 206 5.06 5.16 -16.06
C THR A 206 5.80 4.85 -17.36
N SER A 207 6.27 5.87 -18.07
CA SER A 207 7.07 5.67 -19.29
C SER A 207 8.42 4.97 -19.00
N CYS A 208 9.03 5.21 -17.84
CA CYS A 208 10.26 4.55 -17.42
C CYS A 208 10.03 3.07 -17.13
N VAL A 209 8.96 2.73 -16.40
CA VAL A 209 8.53 1.35 -16.16
C VAL A 209 8.23 0.65 -17.48
N HIS A 210 7.51 1.31 -18.39
CA HIS A 210 7.24 0.79 -19.73
C HIS A 210 8.52 0.39 -20.47
N ASN A 211 9.49 1.30 -20.52
CA ASN A 211 10.74 1.05 -21.25
C ASN A 211 11.61 -0.05 -20.62
N VAL A 212 11.56 -0.21 -19.30
CA VAL A 212 12.24 -1.31 -18.60
C VAL A 212 11.57 -2.64 -18.92
N LEU A 213 10.24 -2.68 -18.87
CA LEU A 213 9.43 -3.85 -19.16
C LEU A 213 9.58 -4.35 -20.59
N GLU A 214 9.47 -3.45 -21.58
CA GLU A 214 9.70 -3.77 -22.99
C GLU A 214 11.08 -4.40 -23.21
N LYS A 215 12.14 -3.80 -22.63
CA LYS A 215 13.49 -4.35 -22.73
C LYS A 215 13.61 -5.72 -22.05
N TYR A 216 13.01 -5.87 -20.87
CA TYR A 216 13.03 -7.13 -20.12
C TYR A 216 12.34 -8.25 -20.91
N ARG A 217 11.14 -8.02 -21.43
CA ARG A 217 10.35 -9.00 -22.17
C ARG A 217 10.95 -9.35 -23.53
N ASN A 218 11.52 -8.37 -24.24
CA ASN A 218 12.21 -8.62 -25.52
C ASN A 218 13.55 -9.36 -25.35
N SER A 219 14.22 -9.24 -24.21
CA SER A 219 15.53 -9.87 -23.98
C SER A 219 15.45 -11.30 -23.40
N ASN A 220 14.31 -11.71 -22.84
CA ASN A 220 14.17 -12.93 -22.05
C ASN A 220 13.21 -13.94 -22.68
N SER A 221 13.61 -14.59 -23.78
CA SER A 221 12.81 -15.70 -24.34
C SER A 221 12.80 -16.96 -23.46
N ASN A 222 13.68 -17.10 -22.45
CA ASN A 222 13.77 -18.34 -21.63
C ASN A 222 14.00 -18.18 -20.11
N ASP A 223 14.27 -16.98 -19.56
CA ASP A 223 14.62 -16.83 -18.13
C ASP A 223 13.41 -16.39 -17.27
N LYS A 224 12.52 -17.34 -16.97
CA LYS A 224 11.33 -17.17 -16.11
C LYS A 224 11.66 -17.04 -14.60
N SER A 225 12.95 -17.00 -14.23
CA SER A 225 13.42 -17.16 -12.84
C SER A 225 13.32 -15.93 -11.95
N ARG A 226 12.87 -14.77 -12.46
CA ARG A 226 12.88 -13.50 -11.71
C ARG A 226 11.47 -12.99 -11.47
N ASN A 227 11.20 -12.62 -10.22
CA ASN A 227 10.06 -11.77 -9.87
C ASN A 227 10.19 -10.44 -10.64
N GLU A 228 9.41 -10.30 -11.72
CA GLU A 228 9.44 -9.18 -12.67
C GLU A 228 9.22 -7.84 -11.95
N PHE A 229 8.36 -7.81 -10.94
CA PHE A 229 8.08 -6.62 -10.13
C PHE A 229 9.31 -6.11 -9.40
N ASN A 230 10.05 -7.00 -8.74
CA ASN A 230 11.28 -6.61 -8.05
C ASN A 230 12.39 -6.18 -9.02
N PHE A 231 12.48 -6.85 -10.17
CA PHE A 231 13.41 -6.45 -11.22
C PHE A 231 13.12 -5.02 -11.69
N ILE A 232 11.86 -4.67 -11.93
CA ILE A 232 11.47 -3.32 -12.36
C ILE A 232 11.84 -2.28 -11.31
N LYS A 233 11.49 -2.50 -10.03
CA LYS A 233 11.87 -1.59 -8.93
C LYS A 233 13.36 -1.27 -8.95
N ASN A 234 14.20 -2.27 -9.19
CA ASN A 234 15.65 -2.10 -9.29
C ASN A 234 16.09 -1.38 -10.58
N ALA A 235 15.56 -1.81 -11.73
CA ALA A 235 15.99 -1.36 -13.03
C ALA A 235 15.61 0.11 -13.32
N VAL A 236 14.47 0.59 -12.83
CA VAL A 236 14.02 1.98 -13.03
C VAL A 236 14.90 3.01 -12.31
N ILE A 237 15.55 2.65 -11.20
CA ILE A 237 16.45 3.54 -10.45
C ILE A 237 17.83 3.64 -11.14
N GLY A 238 18.23 2.60 -11.88
CA GLY A 238 19.50 2.53 -12.59
C GLY A 238 20.72 2.20 -11.71
N ASN A 239 21.83 1.82 -12.36
CA ASN A 239 23.00 1.19 -11.72
C ASN A 239 23.79 2.09 -10.74
N ARG A 240 23.58 3.41 -10.72
CA ARG A 240 24.44 4.37 -9.98
C ARG A 240 23.98 4.70 -8.55
N LEU A 241 22.78 4.27 -8.14
CA LEU A 241 22.20 4.59 -6.83
C LEU A 241 21.89 3.32 -6.00
N TYR A 242 22.61 2.23 -6.30
CA TYR A 242 22.29 0.88 -5.84
C TYR A 242 22.35 0.76 -4.31
N ASN A 243 21.18 0.68 -3.68
CA ASN A 243 21.04 0.00 -2.41
C ASN A 243 20.06 -1.16 -2.60
N ARG A 244 20.60 -2.31 -3.02
CA ARG A 244 19.84 -3.56 -3.25
C ARG A 244 18.97 -3.94 -2.06
N GLU A 245 19.44 -3.64 -0.86
CA GLU A 245 18.72 -3.98 0.36
C GLU A 245 17.37 -3.27 0.43
N TRP A 246 17.30 -1.98 0.13
CA TRP A 246 16.04 -1.25 0.22
C TRP A 246 15.05 -1.58 -0.90
N CYS A 247 15.51 -1.83 -2.12
CA CYS A 247 14.62 -2.11 -3.25
C CYS A 247 13.75 -3.36 -3.03
N ASN A 248 14.32 -4.36 -2.36
CA ASN A 248 13.66 -5.62 -2.07
C ASN A 248 12.73 -5.55 -0.84
N ILE A 249 12.81 -4.47 -0.04
CA ILE A 249 12.02 -4.41 1.19
C ILE A 249 10.60 -3.90 0.88
N LEU A 250 9.61 -4.64 1.36
CA LEU A 250 8.21 -4.23 1.39
C LEU A 250 7.92 -3.45 2.68
N ARG A 251 6.95 -2.54 2.63
CA ARG A 251 6.68 -1.59 3.73
C ARG A 251 5.67 -2.07 4.74
N ASP A 252 4.70 -2.85 4.29
CA ASP A 252 3.73 -3.54 5.11
C ASP A 252 3.33 -4.86 4.44
N VAL A 253 2.40 -5.57 5.07
CA VAL A 253 1.93 -6.89 4.64
C VAL A 253 0.56 -6.85 3.95
N SER A 254 -0.01 -5.67 3.69
CA SER A 254 -1.38 -5.53 3.16
C SER A 254 -1.57 -6.16 1.77
N TYR A 255 -0.50 -6.39 1.00
CA TYR A 255 -0.57 -7.11 -0.28
C TYR A 255 -0.95 -8.59 -0.14
N LEU A 256 -0.83 -9.19 1.06
CA LEU A 256 -1.14 -10.61 1.25
C LEU A 256 -2.63 -10.88 0.98
N THR A 257 -2.88 -11.83 0.10
CA THR A 257 -4.21 -12.43 -0.16
C THR A 257 -4.24 -13.90 0.22
N TYR A 258 -3.17 -14.62 -0.12
CA TYR A 258 -2.91 -16.00 0.26
C TYR A 258 -1.41 -16.20 0.57
N GLY A 259 -1.07 -16.99 1.58
CA GLY A 259 0.32 -17.28 1.91
C GLY A 259 0.56 -18.58 2.66
N TYR A 260 1.78 -19.09 2.59
CA TYR A 260 2.22 -20.24 3.39
C TYR A 260 2.82 -19.76 4.71
N ILE A 261 2.46 -20.39 5.82
CA ILE A 261 2.96 -20.02 7.15
C ILE A 261 3.91 -21.11 7.66
N LEU A 262 5.16 -20.72 7.92
CA LEU A 262 6.12 -21.50 8.70
C LEU A 262 6.25 -20.86 10.08
N ASP A 263 5.53 -21.40 11.07
CA ASP A 263 5.56 -20.90 12.44
C ASP A 263 6.55 -21.68 13.29
N MET A 264 7.73 -21.11 13.54
CA MET A 264 8.73 -21.71 14.45
C MET A 264 8.43 -21.43 15.93
N SER A 265 7.43 -20.58 16.21
CA SER A 265 7.10 -20.16 17.57
C SER A 265 6.05 -21.02 18.24
N ASN A 266 5.17 -21.65 17.46
CA ASN A 266 3.92 -22.28 17.91
C ASN A 266 3.03 -21.34 18.76
N ASN A 267 3.22 -20.02 18.62
CA ASN A 267 2.49 -19.00 19.36
C ASN A 267 1.50 -18.24 18.46
N LEU A 268 1.49 -18.48 17.15
CA LEU A 268 0.52 -17.84 16.27
C LEU A 268 -0.84 -18.54 16.40
N PHE A 269 -1.88 -17.78 16.74
CA PHE A 269 -3.24 -18.25 16.57
C PHE A 269 -3.74 -17.91 15.17
N THR A 270 -4.48 -18.83 14.56
CA THR A 270 -4.87 -18.71 13.15
C THR A 270 -6.20 -18.02 12.94
N ASN A 271 -7.00 -17.91 14.00
CA ASN A 271 -8.25 -17.18 13.96
C ASN A 271 -7.98 -15.72 13.58
N TYR A 272 -8.82 -15.17 12.69
CA TYR A 272 -8.81 -13.75 12.33
C TYR A 272 -7.61 -13.24 11.51
N LEU A 273 -6.75 -14.11 10.98
CA LEU A 273 -5.74 -13.68 9.99
C LEU A 273 -6.46 -12.99 8.81
N PHE A 274 -5.94 -11.84 8.34
CA PHE A 274 -6.63 -11.04 7.31
C PHE A 274 -6.46 -11.60 5.88
N PHE A 275 -5.67 -12.67 5.73
CA PHE A 275 -5.34 -13.32 4.47
C PHE A 275 -5.56 -14.82 4.59
N ASN A 276 -5.83 -15.48 3.46
CA ASN A 276 -5.96 -16.94 3.42
C ASN A 276 -4.60 -17.60 3.59
N PHE A 277 -4.53 -18.80 4.16
CA PHE A 277 -3.23 -19.42 4.43
C PHE A 277 -3.24 -20.94 4.37
N LYS A 278 -2.03 -21.49 4.25
CA LYS A 278 -1.73 -22.90 4.48
C LYS A 278 -0.54 -23.04 5.43
N TYR A 279 -0.70 -23.84 6.47
CA TYR A 279 0.38 -24.11 7.42
C TYR A 279 1.39 -25.10 6.87
N LEU A 280 2.65 -24.86 7.18
CA LEU A 280 3.76 -25.77 6.97
C LEU A 280 4.22 -26.28 8.34
N ASN A 281 4.25 -27.61 8.50
CA ASN A 281 4.67 -28.21 9.77
C ASN A 281 6.17 -28.06 10.01
N ASN A 282 6.96 -27.91 8.94
CA ASN A 282 8.41 -27.72 9.00
C ASN A 282 8.95 -27.16 7.67
N TYR A 283 10.23 -26.75 7.67
CA TYR A 283 10.88 -26.16 6.50
C TYR A 283 11.01 -27.12 5.29
N LEU A 284 10.96 -28.44 5.47
CA LEU A 284 11.05 -29.40 4.35
C LEU A 284 9.78 -29.36 3.49
N GLU A 285 8.62 -29.12 4.08
CA GLU A 285 7.36 -28.98 3.34
C GLU A 285 7.38 -27.81 2.36
N LEU A 286 8.20 -26.79 2.63
CA LEU A 286 8.42 -25.68 1.70
C LEU A 286 8.87 -26.18 0.31
N THR A 287 9.70 -27.22 0.27
CA THR A 287 10.19 -27.81 -0.99
C THR A 287 9.13 -28.60 -1.75
N LYS A 288 7.97 -28.88 -1.12
CA LYS A 288 6.85 -29.64 -1.67
C LYS A 288 5.68 -28.76 -2.12
N ILE A 289 5.81 -27.43 -2.05
CA ILE A 289 4.79 -26.50 -2.54
C ILE A 289 4.76 -26.55 -4.08
N ASP A 290 3.59 -26.84 -4.65
CA ASP A 290 3.41 -26.94 -6.12
C ASP A 290 2.84 -25.67 -6.75
N ASP A 291 2.53 -24.66 -5.94
CA ASP A 291 1.99 -23.38 -6.42
C ASP A 291 3.01 -22.63 -7.30
N LYS A 292 2.53 -22.11 -8.43
CA LYS A 292 3.36 -21.39 -9.41
C LYS A 292 3.92 -20.06 -8.89
N GLN A 293 3.21 -19.42 -7.97
CA GLN A 293 3.70 -18.28 -7.22
C GLN A 293 3.06 -18.29 -5.84
N PHE A 294 3.82 -17.98 -4.80
CA PHE A 294 3.30 -17.88 -3.44
C PHE A 294 4.08 -16.88 -2.58
N ASP A 295 3.42 -16.36 -1.56
CA ASP A 295 4.04 -15.59 -0.50
C ASP A 295 4.32 -16.50 0.71
N LEU A 296 5.42 -16.26 1.41
CA LEU A 296 5.85 -17.05 2.56
C LEU A 296 5.92 -16.20 3.82
N VAL A 297 5.18 -16.57 4.85
CA VAL A 297 5.25 -15.97 6.18
C VAL A 297 6.09 -16.87 7.08
N ILE A 298 7.14 -16.32 7.68
CA ILE A 298 8.03 -17.06 8.58
C ILE A 298 8.03 -16.36 9.94
N ILE A 299 7.66 -17.11 10.97
CA ILE A 299 7.64 -16.60 12.34
C ILE A 299 8.86 -17.11 13.07
N PHE A 300 9.70 -16.18 13.51
CA PHE A 300 10.90 -16.50 14.26
C PHE A 300 10.65 -16.39 15.76
N ASN A 301 10.94 -17.47 16.48
CA ASN A 301 11.10 -17.49 17.92
C ASN A 301 12.21 -18.48 18.28
N ASN A 302 13.13 -18.09 19.18
CA ASN A 302 14.24 -18.93 19.69
C ASN A 302 14.80 -19.96 18.69
N TYR A 303 15.44 -19.48 17.62
CA TYR A 303 15.98 -20.31 16.55
C TYR A 303 17.48 -20.59 16.70
N SER A 304 17.92 -21.75 16.20
CA SER A 304 19.32 -22.12 16.03
C SER A 304 19.88 -21.62 14.69
N LYS A 305 21.22 -21.53 14.60
CA LYS A 305 21.91 -21.20 13.35
C LYS A 305 21.65 -22.24 12.24
N ASN A 306 21.43 -23.50 12.62
CA ASN A 306 21.17 -24.60 11.68
C ASN A 306 19.77 -24.50 11.08
N GLU A 307 18.74 -24.18 11.88
CA GLU A 307 17.38 -23.97 11.38
C GLU A 307 17.33 -22.83 10.36
N VAL A 308 17.98 -21.71 10.65
CA VAL A 308 18.06 -20.58 9.70
C VAL A 308 18.73 -21.02 8.39
N LYS A 309 19.79 -21.83 8.45
CA LYS A 309 20.46 -22.36 7.25
C LYS A 309 19.54 -23.29 6.46
N ASN A 310 18.78 -24.15 7.13
CA ASN A 310 17.85 -25.08 6.48
C ASN A 310 16.67 -24.35 5.82
N ILE A 311 16.15 -23.31 6.46
CA ILE A 311 15.14 -22.42 5.88
C ILE A 311 15.72 -21.74 4.61
N GLN A 312 16.92 -21.19 4.68
CA GLN A 312 17.58 -20.58 3.51
C GLN A 312 17.73 -21.57 2.35
N ASN A 313 18.15 -22.80 2.63
CA ASN A 313 18.26 -23.85 1.61
C ASN A 313 16.91 -24.16 0.97
N SER A 314 15.85 -24.25 1.79
CA SER A 314 14.49 -24.55 1.32
C SER A 314 13.93 -23.41 0.47
N ILE A 315 14.13 -22.15 0.88
CA ILE A 315 13.81 -20.96 0.09
C ILE A 315 14.60 -20.97 -1.22
N ASN A 316 15.88 -21.33 -1.21
CA ASN A 316 16.71 -21.35 -2.42
C ASN A 316 16.17 -22.34 -3.47
N ILE A 317 15.63 -23.49 -3.04
CA ILE A 317 15.03 -24.49 -3.94
C ILE A 317 13.78 -23.94 -4.63
N LYS A 318 12.95 -23.15 -3.92
CA LYS A 318 11.68 -22.61 -4.44
C LYS A 318 11.75 -21.14 -4.83
N ARG A 319 12.93 -20.53 -4.87
CA ARG A 319 13.12 -19.08 -4.99
C ARG A 319 12.39 -18.43 -6.17
N GLU A 320 12.23 -19.15 -7.28
CA GLU A 320 11.60 -18.65 -8.51
C GLU A 320 10.07 -18.57 -8.39
N TYR A 321 9.50 -19.35 -7.47
CA TYR A 321 8.07 -19.39 -7.16
C TYR A 321 7.72 -18.48 -5.96
N ILE A 322 8.72 -18.02 -5.19
CA ILE A 322 8.50 -17.16 -4.03
C ILE A 322 8.38 -15.72 -4.50
N ARG A 323 7.18 -15.15 -4.37
CA ARG A 323 6.90 -13.76 -4.69
C ARG A 323 7.44 -12.83 -3.62
N SER A 324 7.17 -13.13 -2.35
CA SER A 324 7.72 -12.40 -1.22
C SER A 324 7.91 -13.28 0.03
N VAL A 325 8.64 -12.74 1.01
CA VAL A 325 8.79 -13.34 2.34
C VAL A 325 8.45 -12.33 3.43
N VAL A 326 7.56 -12.69 4.36
CA VAL A 326 7.25 -11.91 5.56
C VAL A 326 8.01 -12.50 6.74
N LEU A 327 8.95 -11.73 7.29
CA LEU A 327 9.79 -12.13 8.42
C LEU A 327 9.25 -11.55 9.72
N CYS A 328 8.56 -12.38 10.49
CA CYS A 328 7.90 -11.99 11.74
C CYS A 328 8.83 -12.18 12.95
N GLY A 329 8.71 -11.30 13.95
CA GLY A 329 9.49 -11.34 15.19
C GLY A 329 10.97 -10.99 15.00
N ASN A 330 11.85 -11.58 15.80
CA ASN A 330 13.29 -11.27 15.83
C ASN A 330 14.07 -11.97 14.71
N ALA A 331 13.70 -11.69 13.45
CA ALA A 331 14.29 -12.34 12.28
C ALA A 331 15.81 -12.07 12.14
N PRO A 332 16.64 -13.12 11.94
CA PRO A 332 18.09 -12.97 11.91
C PRO A 332 18.59 -12.17 10.72
N ASN A 333 19.63 -11.35 10.90
CA ASN A 333 20.23 -10.58 9.80
C ASN A 333 20.74 -11.45 8.64
N LYS A 334 21.09 -12.72 8.92
CA LYS A 334 21.55 -13.67 7.90
C LYS A 334 20.45 -13.99 6.88
N ILE A 335 19.18 -14.15 7.29
CA ILE A 335 18.10 -14.44 6.35
C ILE A 335 17.79 -13.22 5.47
N LYS A 336 17.77 -12.01 6.05
CA LYS A 336 17.58 -10.75 5.29
C LYS A 336 18.64 -10.55 4.20
N ARG A 337 19.91 -10.74 4.54
CA ARG A 337 21.02 -10.68 3.57
C ARG A 337 20.89 -11.73 2.46
N PHE A 338 20.41 -12.93 2.79
CA PHE A 338 20.17 -13.99 1.82
C PHE A 338 19.04 -13.64 0.85
N LEU A 339 17.90 -13.15 1.34
CA LEU A 339 16.77 -12.72 0.49
C LEU A 339 17.22 -11.61 -0.46
N ASN A 340 17.97 -10.63 0.08
CA ASN A 340 18.55 -9.55 -0.71
C ASN A 340 19.50 -10.02 -1.82
N LYS A 341 20.41 -10.95 -1.50
CA LYS A 341 21.35 -11.50 -2.48
C LYS A 341 20.64 -12.24 -3.61
N ASN A 342 19.48 -12.83 -3.33
CA ASN A 342 18.69 -13.60 -4.28
C ASN A 342 17.54 -12.81 -4.93
N ASN A 343 17.48 -11.49 -4.73
CA ASN A 343 16.41 -10.62 -5.27
C ASN A 343 15.00 -11.09 -4.89
N ILE A 344 14.82 -11.61 -3.68
CA ILE A 344 13.51 -11.98 -3.15
C ILE A 344 12.99 -10.80 -2.34
N MET A 345 11.77 -10.33 -2.66
CA MET A 345 11.15 -9.26 -1.88
C MET A 345 10.82 -9.74 -0.49
N PHE A 346 10.98 -8.89 0.51
CA PHE A 346 10.61 -9.27 1.87
C PHE A 346 10.15 -8.10 2.72
N TRP A 347 9.24 -8.40 3.63
CA TRP A 347 8.93 -7.52 4.75
C TRP A 347 9.62 -8.06 6.00
N CYS A 348 10.03 -7.20 6.93
CA CYS A 348 10.50 -7.65 8.24
C CYS A 348 10.01 -6.72 9.34
N GLU A 349 9.62 -7.28 10.49
CA GLU A 349 9.01 -6.52 11.59
C GLU A 349 9.87 -5.33 12.07
N LYS A 350 11.19 -5.45 12.00
CA LYS A 350 12.12 -4.36 12.34
C LYS A 350 11.85 -3.09 11.51
N ILE A 351 11.32 -3.20 10.29
CA ILE A 351 11.04 -2.03 9.46
C ILE A 351 9.99 -1.11 10.10
N CYS A 352 8.99 -1.65 10.81
CA CYS A 352 8.01 -0.85 11.56
C CYS A 352 8.69 0.11 12.53
N ASN A 353 9.88 -0.26 13.03
CA ASN A 353 10.65 0.57 13.94
C ASN A 353 11.60 1.54 13.25
N GLU A 354 11.95 1.28 12.00
CA GLU A 354 12.90 2.06 11.23
C GLU A 354 12.23 3.09 10.33
N LEU A 355 10.96 2.89 9.96
CA LEU A 355 10.14 3.91 9.29
C LEU A 355 10.07 5.14 10.19
N GLU A 356 10.28 6.31 9.60
CA GLU A 356 10.30 7.58 10.33
C GLU A 356 8.90 7.88 10.86
N ILE A 357 8.61 7.50 12.10
CA ILE A 357 7.53 8.12 12.86
C ILE A 357 7.94 9.58 12.98
N LYS A 358 7.17 10.49 12.37
CA LYS A 358 7.38 11.91 12.60
C LYS A 358 7.20 12.14 14.10
N LYS A 359 8.25 12.61 14.79
CA LYS A 359 8.12 13.05 16.17
C LYS A 359 7.19 14.26 16.17
N GLU A 360 5.96 14.03 16.58
CA GLU A 360 4.92 15.04 16.58
C GLU A 360 4.54 15.32 18.03
N ASN A 361 4.71 16.57 18.43
CA ASN A 361 4.35 17.02 19.77
C ASN A 361 2.84 17.24 19.83
N GLY A 362 2.19 16.74 20.89
CA GLY A 362 0.78 17.00 21.16
C GLY A 362 0.00 15.76 21.57
N LYS A 363 -1.22 15.98 22.07
CA LYS A 363 -2.18 14.91 22.34
C LYS A 363 -2.86 14.47 21.05
N VAL A 364 -3.35 13.24 21.03
CA VAL A 364 -4.25 12.76 19.98
C VAL A 364 -5.59 13.48 20.14
N ASN A 365 -6.15 14.01 19.07
CA ASN A 365 -7.38 14.83 19.15
C ASN A 365 -8.65 14.05 18.80
N ILE A 366 -8.52 12.76 18.50
CA ILE A 366 -9.61 11.86 18.15
C ILE A 366 -9.79 10.81 19.24
N PRO A 367 -11.01 10.24 19.36
CA PRO A 367 -11.28 9.14 20.27
C PRO A 367 -10.26 7.99 20.21
N ILE A 368 -9.78 7.56 21.38
CA ILE A 368 -8.99 6.33 21.54
C ILE A 368 -9.70 5.36 22.49
N ILE A 369 -10.01 4.17 21.98
CA ILE A 369 -10.49 3.05 22.78
C ILE A 369 -9.37 2.05 22.96
N PHE A 370 -8.95 1.85 24.21
CA PHE A 370 -7.96 0.84 24.55
C PHE A 370 -8.62 -0.49 24.85
N PHE A 371 -8.06 -1.57 24.33
CA PHE A 371 -8.46 -2.93 24.61
C PHE A 371 -7.30 -3.67 25.28
N SER A 372 -7.61 -4.42 26.33
CA SER A 372 -6.64 -5.23 27.04
C SER A 372 -7.24 -6.56 27.46
N GLY A 373 -6.41 -7.60 27.59
CA GLY A 373 -6.86 -8.95 27.94
C GLY A 373 -6.10 -10.01 27.15
N ASN A 374 -6.75 -11.17 26.95
CA ASN A 374 -6.22 -12.23 26.11
C ASN A 374 -6.07 -11.76 24.65
N GLU A 375 -4.87 -11.87 24.07
CA GLU A 375 -4.55 -11.30 22.74
C GLU A 375 -5.54 -11.77 21.66
N LYS A 376 -5.91 -13.06 21.65
CA LYS A 376 -6.83 -13.64 20.68
C LYS A 376 -8.24 -13.04 20.80
N ASN A 377 -8.74 -12.92 22.03
CA ASN A 377 -10.09 -12.40 22.28
C ASN A 377 -10.18 -10.90 22.01
N VAL A 378 -9.14 -10.15 22.37
CA VAL A 378 -9.02 -8.72 22.07
C VAL A 378 -9.01 -8.48 20.55
N ILE A 379 -8.17 -9.20 19.79
CA ILE A 379 -8.11 -9.07 18.33
C ILE A 379 -9.47 -9.42 17.69
N GLY A 380 -10.09 -10.52 18.12
CA GLY A 380 -11.42 -10.90 17.64
C GLY A 380 -12.50 -9.87 17.97
N THR A 381 -12.42 -9.22 19.13
CA THR A 381 -13.36 -8.19 19.57
C THR A 381 -13.19 -6.90 18.75
N ILE A 382 -11.96 -6.42 18.58
CA ILE A 382 -11.68 -5.21 17.79
C ILE A 382 -12.14 -5.38 16.35
N ASN A 383 -11.86 -6.52 15.71
CA ASN A 383 -12.29 -6.77 14.33
C ASN A 383 -13.81 -6.70 14.16
N LYS A 384 -14.58 -7.14 15.17
CA LYS A 384 -16.05 -7.04 15.14
C LYS A 384 -16.54 -5.61 15.37
N ILE A 385 -15.95 -4.89 16.33
CA ILE A 385 -16.30 -3.48 16.61
C ILE A 385 -15.97 -2.57 15.44
N GLU A 386 -14.82 -2.77 14.80
CA GLU A 386 -14.40 -2.03 13.61
C GLU A 386 -15.49 -2.09 12.53
N ASN A 387 -16.05 -3.28 12.27
CA ASN A 387 -17.15 -3.44 11.31
C ASN A 387 -18.42 -2.69 11.72
N LEU A 388 -18.71 -2.58 13.02
CA LEU A 388 -19.85 -1.79 13.51
C LEU A 388 -19.63 -0.29 13.26
N PHE A 389 -18.45 0.23 13.59
CA PHE A 389 -18.09 1.62 13.28
C PHE A 389 -18.20 1.91 11.78
N TYR A 390 -17.64 1.04 10.93
CA TYR A 390 -17.76 1.20 9.47
C TYR A 390 -19.20 1.17 8.98
N SER A 391 -20.05 0.32 9.57
CA SER A 391 -21.47 0.23 9.20
C SER A 391 -22.23 1.53 9.50
N ASP A 392 -21.82 2.26 10.54
CA ASP A 392 -22.36 3.56 10.90
C ASP A 392 -21.62 4.74 10.23
N GLY A 393 -20.67 4.46 9.33
CA GLY A 393 -19.95 5.47 8.55
C GLY A 393 -18.70 6.06 9.24
N TYR A 394 -18.30 5.53 10.39
CA TYR A 394 -17.08 5.93 11.09
C TYR A 394 -15.88 5.14 10.60
N TYR A 395 -14.79 5.85 10.34
CA TYR A 395 -13.50 5.25 10.02
C TYR A 395 -12.72 4.94 11.30
N ALA A 396 -12.78 3.66 11.70
CA ALA A 396 -11.98 3.11 12.78
C ALA A 396 -10.65 2.54 12.28
N ILE A 397 -9.52 2.98 12.86
CA ILE A 397 -8.21 2.38 12.59
C ILE A 397 -7.76 1.47 13.74
N LYS A 398 -7.21 0.32 13.38
CA LYS A 398 -6.66 -0.64 14.33
C LYS A 398 -5.16 -0.43 14.53
N VAL A 399 -4.73 -0.36 15.79
CA VAL A 399 -3.31 -0.27 16.19
C VAL A 399 -3.01 -1.26 17.31
N SER A 400 -1.80 -1.81 17.37
CA SER A 400 -1.46 -2.75 18.44
C SER A 400 0.04 -2.92 18.68
N ASP A 401 0.40 -3.19 19.94
CA ASP A 401 1.73 -3.67 20.35
C ASP A 401 1.83 -5.18 20.56
N TYR A 402 0.74 -5.92 20.33
CA TYR A 402 0.71 -7.37 20.41
C TYR A 402 1.58 -8.00 19.34
N ASN A 403 2.17 -9.14 19.69
CA ASN A 403 3.08 -9.82 18.79
C ASN A 403 2.33 -10.22 17.51
N PHE A 404 2.94 -9.94 16.35
CA PHE A 404 2.41 -10.33 15.05
C PHE A 404 1.04 -9.72 14.68
N SER A 405 0.60 -8.65 15.36
CA SER A 405 -0.72 -8.04 15.15
C SER A 405 -0.97 -7.59 13.71
N TYR A 406 0.09 -7.25 12.97
CA TYR A 406 0.05 -6.94 11.54
C TYR A 406 -0.48 -8.08 10.67
N LEU A 407 -0.39 -9.35 11.09
CA LEU A 407 -0.99 -10.50 10.41
C LEU A 407 -2.52 -10.58 10.57
N TYR A 408 -3.10 -9.77 11.46
CA TYR A 408 -4.54 -9.64 11.70
C TYR A 408 -5.09 -8.28 11.26
N GLY A 409 -4.31 -7.52 10.48
CA GLY A 409 -4.72 -6.25 9.90
C GLY A 409 -4.53 -5.03 10.82
N PHE A 410 -3.67 -5.12 11.84
CA PHE A 410 -3.37 -4.00 12.73
C PHE A 410 -2.14 -3.22 12.26
N ASN A 411 -2.16 -1.91 12.47
CA ASN A 411 -0.96 -1.09 12.40
C ASN A 411 -0.10 -1.38 13.65
N TYR A 412 0.99 -2.11 13.44
CA TYR A 412 1.85 -2.59 14.52
C TYR A 412 2.91 -1.56 14.94
N PHE A 413 3.17 -1.49 16.25
CA PHE A 413 4.30 -0.78 16.84
C PHE A 413 4.97 -1.60 17.95
N SER A 414 6.27 -1.41 18.14
CA SER A 414 7.02 -2.18 19.15
C SER A 414 6.68 -1.77 20.59
N LYS A 415 6.57 -2.76 21.48
CA LYS A 415 6.47 -2.57 22.94
C LYS A 415 7.56 -1.63 23.48
N GLY A 416 7.20 -0.79 24.46
CA GLY A 416 8.13 0.11 25.16
C GLY A 416 8.48 1.43 24.46
N LYS A 417 7.91 1.70 23.28
CA LYS A 417 7.97 3.05 22.68
C LYS A 417 6.96 4.00 23.33
N GLU A 418 7.17 5.29 23.15
CA GLU A 418 6.16 6.34 23.38
C GLU A 418 4.99 6.13 22.42
N TYR A 419 4.08 5.21 22.75
CA TYR A 419 2.95 4.83 21.90
C TYR A 419 2.08 6.03 21.55
N TYR A 420 1.97 7.04 22.42
CA TYR A 420 1.29 8.30 22.10
C TYR A 420 1.83 8.99 20.84
N ASN A 421 3.15 9.01 20.63
CA ASN A 421 3.71 9.57 19.39
C ASN A 421 3.32 8.74 18.17
N TYR A 422 3.25 7.41 18.34
CA TYR A 422 2.78 6.52 17.28
C TYR A 422 1.30 6.78 16.97
N LEU A 423 0.44 6.87 17.99
CA LEU A 423 -0.98 7.20 17.81
C LEU A 423 -1.16 8.56 17.14
N LYS A 424 -0.36 9.57 17.51
CA LYS A 424 -0.38 10.89 16.88
C LYS A 424 0.02 10.83 15.41
N SER A 425 1.05 10.06 15.11
CA SER A 425 1.51 9.80 13.75
C SER A 425 0.40 9.13 12.92
N ILE A 426 -0.29 8.13 13.49
CA ILE A 426 -1.44 7.46 12.87
C ILE A 426 -2.58 8.44 12.59
N GLU A 427 -2.96 9.27 13.57
CA GLU A 427 -3.97 10.33 13.41
C GLU A 427 -3.61 11.26 12.24
N ASN A 428 -2.37 11.77 12.21
CA ASN A 428 -1.94 12.71 11.18
C ASN A 428 -1.80 12.08 9.79
N LYS A 429 -1.46 10.79 9.72
CA LYS A 429 -1.32 10.09 8.44
C LYS A 429 -2.66 9.71 7.85
N TYR A 430 -3.53 9.10 8.65
CA TYR A 430 -4.73 8.47 8.14
C TYR A 430 -6.00 9.29 8.38
N SER A 431 -5.95 10.28 9.28
CA SER A 431 -7.11 11.06 9.73
C SER A 431 -8.32 10.19 10.08
N PRO A 432 -8.18 9.21 11.01
CA PRO A 432 -9.30 8.38 11.45
C PRO A 432 -10.30 9.14 12.30
N ASP A 433 -11.54 8.63 12.34
CA ASP A 433 -12.55 9.11 13.29
C ASP A 433 -12.28 8.53 14.69
N ILE A 434 -11.72 7.32 14.76
CA ILE A 434 -11.43 6.63 16.02
C ILE A 434 -10.24 5.67 15.91
N ILE A 435 -9.47 5.56 16.99
CA ILE A 435 -8.38 4.59 17.14
C ILE A 435 -8.83 3.46 18.07
N LEU A 436 -8.77 2.22 17.57
CA LEU A 436 -8.95 1.00 18.36
C LEU A 436 -7.58 0.40 18.68
N SER A 437 -7.16 0.49 19.93
CA SER A 437 -5.80 0.18 20.37
C SER A 437 -5.74 -1.07 21.22
N ALA A 438 -5.18 -2.17 20.70
CA ALA A 438 -4.90 -3.38 21.48
C ALA A 438 -3.53 -3.30 22.16
N MET A 439 -3.53 -3.17 23.49
CA MET A 439 -2.32 -3.00 24.29
C MET A 439 -2.41 -3.73 25.64
N ASN A 440 -1.27 -3.94 26.29
CA ASN A 440 -1.24 -4.46 27.66
C ASN A 440 -1.62 -3.37 28.67
N TYR A 441 -2.56 -3.67 29.57
CA TYR A 441 -3.14 -2.71 30.53
C TYR A 441 -2.09 -1.97 31.36
N ASN A 442 -1.06 -2.66 31.83
CA ASN A 442 0.04 -2.08 32.63
C ASN A 442 0.87 -1.01 31.87
N GLY A 443 0.72 -0.92 30.54
CA GLY A 443 1.37 0.10 29.71
C GLY A 443 0.54 1.37 29.51
N ILE A 444 -0.74 1.37 29.89
CA ILE A 444 -1.64 2.51 29.72
C ILE A 444 -1.38 3.51 30.85
N LYS A 445 -0.95 4.74 30.52
CA LYS A 445 -0.51 5.76 31.48
C LYS A 445 -1.47 6.94 31.62
N GLY A 446 -2.69 6.85 31.07
CA GLY A 446 -3.76 7.85 31.23
C GLY A 446 -4.27 8.48 29.92
N GLU A 447 -5.40 9.18 30.02
CA GLU A 447 -6.17 9.85 28.94
C GLU A 447 -6.47 8.97 27.71
N GLY A 448 -7.03 7.78 27.95
CA GLY A 448 -7.87 7.12 26.96
C GLY A 448 -9.33 7.46 27.23
N ASP A 449 -10.12 7.64 26.18
CA ASP A 449 -11.54 7.95 26.33
C ASP A 449 -12.33 6.77 26.92
N ALA A 450 -11.92 5.55 26.57
CA ALA A 450 -12.45 4.31 27.12
C ALA A 450 -11.38 3.22 27.17
N ILE A 451 -11.48 2.36 28.19
CA ILE A 451 -10.69 1.12 28.32
C ILE A 451 -11.66 -0.05 28.40
N ILE A 452 -11.43 -1.06 27.59
CA ILE A 452 -12.23 -2.28 27.50
C ILE A 452 -11.35 -3.45 27.88
N LYS A 453 -11.66 -4.09 29.01
CA LYS A 453 -11.03 -5.36 29.36
C LYS A 453 -11.87 -6.49 28.81
N VAL A 454 -11.22 -7.36 28.04
CA VAL A 454 -11.84 -8.54 27.42
C VAL A 454 -11.32 -9.77 28.15
N ASP A 455 -12.21 -10.47 28.83
CA ASP A 455 -11.86 -11.72 29.52
C ASP A 455 -11.88 -12.94 28.59
N ASP A 456 -11.61 -14.12 29.14
CA ASP A 456 -11.58 -15.37 28.38
C ASP A 456 -12.97 -15.83 27.88
N ASN A 457 -14.05 -15.33 28.49
CA ASN A 457 -15.44 -15.65 28.19
C ASN A 457 -16.14 -14.57 27.34
N TYR A 458 -15.40 -13.60 26.79
CA TYR A 458 -15.94 -12.43 26.09
C TYR A 458 -16.88 -11.57 26.95
N GLN A 459 -16.65 -11.53 28.26
CA GLN A 459 -17.22 -10.51 29.12
C GLN A 459 -16.37 -9.24 29.01
N TYR A 460 -17.06 -8.12 28.88
CA TYR A 460 -16.48 -6.81 28.66
C TYR A 460 -16.63 -5.95 29.91
N GLU A 461 -15.52 -5.58 30.56
CA GLU A 461 -15.48 -4.49 31.54
C GLU A 461 -15.11 -3.21 30.79
N ILE A 462 -16.09 -2.32 30.61
CA ILE A 462 -15.90 -1.02 29.98
C ILE A 462 -15.66 0.00 31.10
N ILE A 463 -14.51 0.63 31.06
CA ILE A 463 -14.08 1.67 31.99
C ILE A 463 -14.00 2.97 31.21
N ILE A 464 -14.83 3.93 31.58
CA ILE A 464 -14.94 5.23 30.92
C ILE A 464 -14.59 6.30 31.94
N GLU A 465 -13.70 7.22 31.59
CA GLU A 465 -13.28 8.31 32.47
C GLU A 465 -13.62 9.67 31.83
N LYS A 466 -14.59 10.39 32.40
CA LYS A 466 -14.99 11.75 31.96
C LYS A 466 -15.02 12.69 33.15
N ASN A 467 -14.31 13.81 33.05
CA ASN A 467 -14.24 14.84 34.10
C ASN A 467 -13.88 14.28 35.50
N GLY A 468 -13.02 13.27 35.55
CA GLY A 468 -12.61 12.60 36.80
C GLY A 468 -13.63 11.60 37.37
N VAL A 469 -14.74 11.33 36.68
CA VAL A 469 -15.71 10.30 37.05
C VAL A 469 -15.46 9.03 36.25
N CYS A 470 -15.17 7.94 36.97
CA CYS A 470 -14.99 6.61 36.40
C CYS A 470 -16.33 5.85 36.40
N LYS A 471 -16.85 5.52 35.21
CA LYS A 471 -18.03 4.64 35.06
C LYS A 471 -17.57 3.26 34.60
N LYS A 472 -18.07 2.22 35.29
CA LYS A 472 -17.87 0.82 34.90
C LYS A 472 -19.17 0.24 34.36
N ILE A 473 -19.10 -0.39 33.20
CA ILE A 473 -20.22 -1.10 32.57
C ILE A 473 -19.74 -2.52 32.28
N TYR A 474 -20.59 -3.50 32.58
CA TYR A 474 -20.33 -4.90 32.27
C TYR A 474 -21.37 -5.39 31.27
N THR A 475 -20.92 -6.03 30.20
CA THR A 475 -21.81 -6.68 29.23
C THR A 475 -21.12 -7.89 28.61
N ILE A 476 -21.92 -8.80 28.05
CA ILE A 476 -21.46 -9.92 27.23
C ILE A 476 -21.83 -9.72 25.75
N ASP A 477 -22.61 -8.68 25.44
CA ASP A 477 -23.02 -8.34 24.09
C ASP A 477 -22.15 -7.23 23.53
N ILE A 478 -21.47 -7.53 22.43
CA ILE A 478 -20.62 -6.60 21.72
C ILE A 478 -21.40 -5.40 21.16
N CYS A 479 -22.67 -5.58 20.80
CA CYS A 479 -23.53 -4.52 20.31
C CYS A 479 -23.95 -3.56 21.44
N GLU A 480 -24.17 -4.07 22.66
CA GLU A 480 -24.43 -3.23 23.84
C GLU A 480 -23.19 -2.42 24.23
N MET A 481 -22.00 -3.03 24.18
CA MET A 481 -20.74 -2.33 24.38
C MET A 481 -20.56 -1.22 23.33
N TYR A 482 -20.79 -1.52 22.05
CA TYR A 482 -20.70 -0.52 20.97
C TYR A 482 -21.67 0.65 21.16
N LYS A 483 -22.94 0.38 21.49
CA LYS A 483 -23.92 1.44 21.83
C LYS A 483 -23.48 2.27 23.02
N SER A 484 -22.88 1.65 24.04
CA SER A 484 -22.36 2.33 25.21
C SER A 484 -21.23 3.31 24.86
N LEU A 485 -20.37 2.92 23.92
CA LEU A 485 -19.32 3.79 23.37
C LEU A 485 -19.92 4.95 22.58
N LEU A 486 -20.86 4.72 21.67
CA LEU A 486 -21.48 5.80 20.91
C LEU A 486 -22.18 6.83 21.81
N ASN A 487 -22.94 6.35 22.80
CA ASN A 487 -23.60 7.22 23.78
C ASN A 487 -22.61 8.06 24.58
N TYR A 488 -21.40 7.55 24.80
CA TYR A 488 -20.34 8.28 25.50
C TYR A 488 -19.81 9.46 24.68
N TYR A 489 -19.59 9.25 23.38
CA TYR A 489 -19.05 10.27 22.47
C TYR A 489 -20.10 11.23 21.90
N SER A 490 -21.39 10.90 22.02
CA SER A 490 -22.51 11.73 21.53
C SER A 490 -22.84 12.93 22.43
N VAL A 491 -22.11 13.12 23.54
CA VAL A 491 -22.31 14.17 24.56
C VAL A 491 -21.06 15.01 24.71
#